data_AF-A0A9J6DPX3-F1
#
_entry.id   AF-A0A9J6DPX3-F1
#
_cell.length_a   1.000
_cell.length_b   1.000
_cell.length_c   1.000
_cell.angle_alpha   90.00
_cell.angle_beta   90.00
_cell.angle_gamma   90.00
#
_symmetry.space_group_name_H-M   'P 1'
#
loop_
_entity.id
_entity.type
_entity.pdbx_description
1 polymer ?
#
loop_
_entity_poly.entity_id
_entity_poly.type
_entity_poly.pdbx_seq_one_letter_code
_entity_poly.pdbx_strand_id
1 'polypeptide(L)'
;MYIEDMSRLFRRADPNRAEEKKLQHLMRGVKEELFAGLVRNSPRSLAEFRSEATMIEKTLQQRARQYNRNVSHIMAALQAGSRGTQACINAASTVSGIIGDLDTTIMFATAGTLHSEKEGDQFVDHRENILKTAKALVEDTKTLVAGAASSQEQLAVAAQNAVSTIVQLAEAVKLGAASLGAHNPEAQVLLVNAVKDVAAALGDLVQATKAASGKGIDHPAMAHLKDSAKVFDTMKTCNRFIDLR
;
A
#
# COMPACT_ATOMS: atom_id res chain seq x y z
N MET A 1 -30.02 18.47 10.68
CA MET A 1 -31.11 17.89 9.85
C MET A 1 -32.08 19.02 9.53
N TYR A 2 -32.46 19.23 8.27
CA TYR A 2 -33.21 20.43 7.90
C TYR A 2 -34.61 20.43 8.54
N ILE A 3 -35.23 19.26 8.77
CA ILE A 3 -36.50 19.12 9.53
C ILE A 3 -36.41 19.79 10.91
N GLU A 4 -35.31 19.61 11.63
CA GLU A 4 -35.17 20.14 12.99
C GLU A 4 -35.05 21.67 12.99
N ASP A 5 -34.35 22.22 12.00
CA ASP A 5 -34.22 23.66 11.77
C ASP A 5 -35.54 24.27 11.28
N MET A 6 -36.28 23.55 10.43
CA MET A 6 -37.63 23.92 9.98
C MET A 6 -38.61 23.92 11.16
N SER A 7 -38.61 22.89 12.01
CA SER A 7 -39.40 22.84 13.24
C SER A 7 -39.03 23.97 14.22
N ARG A 8 -37.78 24.46 14.23
CA ARG A 8 -37.38 25.66 14.99
C ARG A 8 -37.91 26.95 14.34
N LEU A 9 -37.87 27.06 13.01
CA LEU A 9 -38.45 28.19 12.25
C LEU A 9 -39.97 28.29 12.42
N PHE A 10 -40.68 27.15 12.38
CA PHE A 10 -42.12 27.09 12.64
C PHE A 10 -42.48 27.49 14.08
N ARG A 11 -41.70 27.06 15.08
CA ARG A 11 -41.92 27.44 16.49
C ARG A 11 -41.69 28.93 16.75
N ARG A 12 -40.89 29.60 15.91
CA ARG A 12 -40.61 31.06 16.01
C ARG A 12 -41.66 31.91 15.30
N ALA A 13 -42.56 31.33 14.51
CA ALA A 13 -43.64 32.06 13.86
C ALA A 13 -44.78 32.33 14.85
N ASP A 14 -45.13 33.60 15.05
CA ASP A 14 -46.22 34.05 15.95
C ASP A 14 -47.56 33.36 15.60
N PRO A 15 -48.21 32.64 16.53
CA PRO A 15 -49.46 31.92 16.27
C PRO A 15 -50.62 32.83 15.86
N ASN A 16 -50.64 34.11 16.24
CA ASN A 16 -51.71 35.05 15.92
C ASN A 16 -51.54 35.79 14.57
N ARG A 17 -50.44 35.55 13.86
CA ARG A 17 -50.16 36.19 12.56
C ARG A 17 -50.95 35.55 11.41
N ALA A 18 -51.39 36.37 10.45
CA ALA A 18 -52.01 35.91 9.21
C ALA A 18 -51.10 34.93 8.44
N GLU A 19 -51.68 33.92 7.81
CA GLU A 19 -50.96 32.80 7.17
C GLU A 19 -49.95 33.26 6.12
N GLU A 20 -50.31 34.25 5.31
CA GLU A 20 -49.44 34.86 4.29
C GLU A 20 -48.17 35.45 4.89
N LYS A 21 -48.28 36.20 6.00
CA LYS A 21 -47.12 36.79 6.70
C LYS A 21 -46.27 35.73 7.40
N LYS A 22 -46.84 34.57 7.74
CA LYS A 22 -46.09 33.41 8.26
C LYS A 22 -45.31 32.73 7.14
N LEU A 23 -45.95 32.52 5.99
CA LEU A 23 -45.33 31.94 4.81
C LEU A 23 -44.17 32.80 4.29
N GLN A 24 -44.34 34.12 4.21
CA GLN A 24 -43.26 35.05 3.84
C GLN A 24 -42.08 35.00 4.82
N HIS A 25 -42.35 34.87 6.12
CA HIS A 25 -41.30 34.75 7.14
C HIS A 25 -40.54 33.42 7.00
N LEU A 26 -41.26 32.33 6.78
CA LEU A 26 -40.67 31.01 6.58
C LEU A 26 -39.83 30.97 5.29
N MET A 27 -40.34 31.48 4.17
CA MET A 27 -39.61 31.57 2.90
C MET A 27 -38.30 32.38 3.01
N ARG A 28 -38.26 33.40 3.88
CA ARG A 28 -37.02 34.17 4.18
C ARG A 28 -36.02 33.42 5.05
N GLY A 29 -36.48 32.47 5.87
CA GLY A 29 -35.66 31.71 6.81
C GLY A 29 -35.24 30.33 6.30
N VAL A 30 -35.71 29.92 5.13
CA VAL A 30 -35.38 28.66 4.47
C VAL A 30 -33.91 28.65 4.05
N LYS A 31 -33.24 27.51 4.23
CA LYS A 31 -31.85 27.34 3.78
C LYS A 31 -31.74 27.28 2.26
N GLU A 32 -30.60 27.70 1.73
CA GLU A 32 -30.34 27.83 0.30
C GLU A 32 -30.65 26.56 -0.49
N GLU A 33 -30.36 25.39 0.08
CA GLU A 33 -30.55 24.08 -0.55
C GLU A 33 -32.04 23.75 -0.80
N LEU A 34 -32.95 24.33 -0.02
CA LEU A 34 -34.39 24.17 -0.15
C LEU A 34 -35.03 25.33 -0.93
N PHE A 35 -34.40 26.52 -0.88
CA PHE A 35 -34.94 27.76 -1.45
C PHE A 35 -35.22 27.64 -2.95
N ALA A 36 -34.27 27.13 -3.73
CA ALA A 36 -34.44 26.98 -5.18
C ALA A 36 -35.63 26.07 -5.55
N GLY A 37 -35.90 25.02 -4.77
CA GLY A 37 -37.05 24.13 -4.98
C GLY A 37 -38.37 24.79 -4.58
N LEU A 38 -38.39 25.47 -3.43
CA LEU A 38 -39.58 26.17 -2.92
C LEU A 38 -39.94 27.41 -3.75
N VAL A 39 -38.99 28.06 -4.41
CA VAL A 39 -39.28 29.15 -5.36
C VAL A 39 -39.86 28.61 -6.67
N ARG A 40 -39.35 27.46 -7.16
CA ARG A 40 -39.89 26.81 -8.37
C ARG A 40 -41.33 26.35 -8.17
N ASN A 41 -41.66 25.83 -7.00
CA ASN A 41 -43.00 25.43 -6.60
C ASN A 41 -43.46 26.30 -5.42
N SER A 42 -43.77 27.57 -5.66
CA SER A 42 -44.14 28.52 -4.59
C SER A 42 -45.40 28.04 -3.85
N PRO A 43 -45.28 27.65 -2.57
CA PRO A 43 -46.43 27.20 -1.80
C PRO A 43 -47.39 28.36 -1.54
N ARG A 44 -48.69 28.05 -1.41
CA ARG A 44 -49.75 29.03 -1.10
C ARG A 44 -50.29 28.91 0.32
N SER A 45 -49.95 27.82 1.01
CA SER A 45 -50.32 27.56 2.40
C SER A 45 -49.14 27.02 3.22
N LEU A 46 -49.25 27.06 4.54
CA LEU A 46 -48.25 26.46 5.43
C LEU A 46 -48.17 24.94 5.28
N ALA A 47 -49.29 24.29 4.94
CA ALA A 47 -49.35 22.86 4.70
C ALA A 47 -48.57 22.46 3.42
N GLU A 48 -48.76 23.20 2.33
CA GLU A 48 -48.02 23.01 1.09
C GLU A 48 -46.53 23.26 1.30
N PHE A 49 -46.18 24.37 1.96
CA PHE A 49 -44.78 24.69 2.28
C PHE A 49 -44.12 23.58 3.10
N ARG A 50 -44.80 23.05 4.11
CA ARG A 50 -44.30 21.93 4.91
C ARG A 50 -44.12 20.67 4.09
N SER A 51 -45.08 20.35 3.22
CA SER A 51 -45.04 19.18 2.36
C SER A 51 -43.87 19.26 1.37
N GLU A 52 -43.74 20.40 0.67
CA GLU A 52 -42.71 20.63 -0.34
C GLU A 52 -41.31 20.65 0.28
N ALA A 53 -41.11 21.39 1.39
CA ALA A 53 -39.83 21.43 2.10
C ALA A 53 -39.41 20.03 2.58
N THR A 54 -40.37 19.25 3.10
CA THR A 54 -40.11 17.85 3.53
C THR A 54 -39.77 16.96 2.35
N MET A 55 -40.43 17.14 1.20
CA MET A 55 -40.15 16.37 -0.02
C MET A 55 -38.76 16.67 -0.55
N ILE A 56 -38.42 17.95 -0.72
CA ILE A 56 -37.10 18.39 -1.20
C ILE A 56 -36.01 17.87 -0.26
N GLU A 57 -36.17 17.98 1.06
CA GLU A 57 -35.20 17.46 2.00
C GLU A 57 -35.03 15.94 1.88
N LYS A 58 -36.12 15.17 1.79
CA LYS A 58 -36.04 13.71 1.59
C LYS A 58 -35.28 13.38 0.32
N THR A 59 -35.55 14.09 -0.78
CA THR A 59 -34.83 13.91 -2.04
C THR A 59 -33.35 14.25 -1.91
N LEU A 60 -33.00 15.35 -1.24
CA LEU A 60 -31.61 15.74 -0.98
C LEU A 60 -30.88 14.71 -0.11
N GLN A 61 -31.52 14.20 0.95
CA GLN A 61 -30.96 13.15 1.80
C GLN A 61 -30.75 11.84 1.02
N GLN A 62 -31.69 11.46 0.16
CA GLN A 62 -31.56 10.28 -0.71
C GLN A 62 -30.39 10.44 -1.70
N ARG A 63 -30.28 11.60 -2.35
CA ARG A 63 -29.16 11.92 -3.23
C ARG A 63 -27.82 11.91 -2.50
N ALA A 64 -27.74 12.51 -1.31
CA ALA A 64 -26.54 12.48 -0.48
C ALA A 64 -26.12 11.05 -0.11
N ARG A 65 -27.07 10.19 0.28
CA ARG A 65 -26.81 8.77 0.53
C ARG A 65 -26.32 8.05 -0.73
N GLN A 66 -26.89 8.36 -1.89
CA GLN A 66 -26.46 7.77 -3.15
C GLN A 66 -25.04 8.23 -3.52
N TYR A 67 -24.71 9.51 -3.38
CA TYR A 67 -23.35 10.01 -3.60
C TYR A 67 -22.35 9.33 -2.68
N ASN A 68 -22.65 9.22 -1.39
CA ASN A 68 -21.78 8.53 -0.44
C ASN A 68 -21.54 7.06 -0.84
N ARG A 69 -22.59 6.34 -1.28
CA ARG A 69 -22.41 4.98 -1.81
C ARG A 69 -21.52 4.96 -3.05
N ASN A 70 -21.75 5.86 -4.01
CA ASN A 70 -20.95 5.94 -5.23
C ASN A 70 -19.48 6.22 -4.92
N VAL A 71 -19.19 7.14 -3.99
CA VAL A 71 -17.83 7.42 -3.52
C VAL A 71 -17.20 6.17 -2.91
N SER A 72 -17.92 5.45 -2.03
CA SER A 72 -17.42 4.19 -1.46
C SER A 72 -17.12 3.15 -2.53
N HIS A 73 -17.96 3.02 -3.57
CA HIS A 73 -17.71 2.10 -4.69
C HIS A 73 -16.47 2.49 -5.50
N ILE A 74 -16.29 3.79 -5.79
CA ILE A 74 -15.12 4.28 -6.53
C ILE A 74 -13.84 4.05 -5.71
N MET A 75 -13.87 4.32 -4.40
CA MET A 75 -12.73 4.09 -3.52
C MET A 75 -12.36 2.61 -3.46
N ALA A 76 -13.34 1.71 -3.36
CA ALA A 76 -13.08 0.27 -3.40
C ALA A 76 -12.47 -0.17 -4.73
N ALA A 77 -12.97 0.34 -5.86
CA ALA A 77 -12.42 0.05 -7.18
C ALA A 77 -10.98 0.57 -7.34
N LEU A 78 -10.69 1.78 -6.84
CA LEU A 78 -9.34 2.36 -6.89
C LEU A 78 -8.35 1.58 -6.02
N GLN A 79 -8.75 1.17 -4.81
CA GLN A 79 -7.93 0.32 -3.95
C GLN A 79 -7.63 -1.04 -4.61
N ALA A 80 -8.64 -1.70 -5.15
CA ALA A 80 -8.45 -2.95 -5.89
C ALA A 80 -7.52 -2.75 -7.12
N GLY A 81 -7.69 -1.64 -7.84
CA GLY A 81 -6.88 -1.29 -9.02
C GLY A 81 -5.44 -0.87 -8.72
N SER A 82 -5.08 -0.63 -7.47
CA SER A 82 -3.72 -0.21 -7.05
C SER A 82 -3.06 -1.14 -6.04
N ARG A 83 -3.76 -2.19 -5.59
CA ARG A 83 -3.30 -3.08 -4.50
C ARG A 83 -1.90 -3.66 -4.72
N GLY A 84 -1.61 -4.13 -5.94
CA GLY A 84 -0.30 -4.66 -6.31
C GLY A 84 0.79 -3.60 -6.28
N THR A 85 0.52 -2.43 -6.86
CA THR A 85 1.47 -1.32 -6.82
C THR A 85 1.73 -0.81 -5.39
N GLN A 86 0.73 -0.83 -4.51
CA GLN A 86 0.89 -0.47 -3.10
C GLN A 86 1.74 -1.51 -2.35
N ALA A 87 1.55 -2.79 -2.65
CA ALA A 87 2.40 -3.85 -2.11
C ALA A 87 3.87 -3.66 -2.54
N CYS A 88 4.13 -3.27 -3.79
CA CYS A 88 5.48 -2.93 -4.25
C CYS A 88 6.07 -1.71 -3.51
N ILE A 89 5.27 -0.68 -3.21
CA ILE A 89 5.73 0.48 -2.42
C ILE A 89 6.19 0.02 -1.03
N ASN A 90 5.35 -0.76 -0.36
CA ASN A 90 5.66 -1.28 0.97
C ASN A 90 6.90 -2.20 0.91
N ALA A 91 6.98 -3.08 -0.10
CA ALA A 91 8.10 -3.97 -0.33
C ALA A 91 9.43 -3.22 -0.46
N ALA A 92 9.47 -2.15 -1.25
CA ALA A 92 10.67 -1.33 -1.40
C ALA A 92 11.09 -0.66 -0.08
N SER A 93 10.13 -0.22 0.73
CA SER A 93 10.42 0.34 2.07
C SER A 93 11.00 -0.72 3.00
N THR A 94 10.45 -1.94 2.99
CA THR A 94 10.97 -3.06 3.80
C THR A 94 12.37 -3.44 3.36
N VAL A 95 12.61 -3.57 2.05
CA VAL A 95 13.95 -3.88 1.50
C VAL A 95 14.98 -2.82 1.89
N SER A 96 14.60 -1.54 1.87
CA SER A 96 15.49 -0.46 2.32
C SER A 96 15.87 -0.60 3.80
N GLY A 97 14.92 -1.00 4.65
CA GLY A 97 15.18 -1.32 6.05
C GLY A 97 16.17 -2.48 6.22
N ILE A 98 15.97 -3.56 5.45
CA ILE A 98 16.89 -4.71 5.44
C ILE A 98 18.31 -4.29 5.06
N ILE A 99 18.47 -3.44 4.04
CA ILE A 99 19.79 -2.93 3.64
C ILE A 99 20.46 -2.17 4.80
N GLY A 100 19.70 -1.34 5.54
CA GLY A 100 20.20 -0.64 6.73
C GLY A 100 20.65 -1.59 7.86
N ASP A 101 19.90 -2.67 8.09
CA ASP A 101 20.27 -3.71 9.06
C ASP A 101 21.54 -4.47 8.64
N LEU A 102 21.68 -4.74 7.33
CA LEU A 102 22.87 -5.37 6.76
C LEU A 102 24.09 -4.44 6.83
N ASP A 103 23.93 -3.13 6.59
CA ASP A 103 24.98 -2.13 6.79
C ASP A 103 25.46 -2.09 8.25
N THR A 104 24.53 -2.18 9.20
CA THR A 104 24.86 -2.28 10.63
C THR A 104 25.62 -3.57 10.93
N THR A 105 25.22 -4.69 10.33
CA THR A 105 25.92 -5.97 10.48
C THR A 105 27.33 -5.93 9.89
N ILE A 106 27.50 -5.32 8.71
CA ILE A 106 28.81 -5.10 8.08
C ILE A 106 29.71 -4.25 8.98
N MET A 107 29.15 -3.22 9.64
CA MET A 107 29.91 -2.40 10.60
C MET A 107 30.40 -3.23 11.78
N PHE A 108 29.56 -4.09 12.38
CA PHE A 108 30.00 -5.00 13.45
C PHE A 108 31.05 -6.01 12.99
N ALA A 109 30.90 -6.58 11.80
CA ALA A 109 31.90 -7.49 11.23
C ALA A 109 33.24 -6.78 11.02
N THR A 110 33.22 -5.58 10.43
CA THR A 110 34.42 -4.76 10.18
C THR A 110 35.12 -4.36 11.47
N ALA A 111 34.36 -4.10 12.54
CA ALA A 111 34.90 -3.81 13.87
C ALA A 111 35.44 -5.05 14.60
N GLY A 112 35.27 -6.25 14.06
CA GLY A 112 35.62 -7.50 14.74
C GLY A 112 34.73 -7.79 15.96
N THR A 113 33.51 -7.25 16.00
CA THR A 113 32.57 -7.40 17.11
C THR A 113 31.37 -8.28 16.77
N LEU A 114 31.27 -8.80 15.54
CA LEU A 114 30.21 -9.71 15.13
C LEU A 114 30.52 -11.14 15.59
N HIS A 115 29.79 -11.60 16.60
CA HIS A 115 29.93 -12.91 17.22
C HIS A 115 28.61 -13.67 17.16
N SER A 116 28.67 -15.00 17.06
CA SER A 116 27.46 -15.82 17.25
C SER A 116 27.03 -15.77 18.72
N GLU A 117 25.72 -15.68 18.94
CA GLU A 117 25.11 -15.79 20.26
C GLU A 117 25.08 -17.23 20.78
N LYS A 118 25.25 -18.22 19.88
CA LYS A 118 25.17 -19.64 20.20
C LYS A 118 26.57 -20.23 20.26
N GLU A 119 26.90 -20.84 21.40
CA GLU A 119 28.16 -21.54 21.58
C GLU A 119 28.21 -22.79 20.70
N GLY A 120 29.29 -22.94 19.92
CA GLY A 120 29.47 -24.06 18.98
C GLY A 120 28.74 -23.94 17.64
N ASP A 121 28.09 -22.81 17.36
CA ASP A 121 27.41 -22.53 16.10
C ASP A 121 28.40 -22.45 14.92
N GLN A 122 28.15 -23.22 13.87
CA GLN A 122 29.04 -23.30 12.70
C GLN A 122 28.34 -22.88 11.41
N PHE A 123 29.12 -22.34 10.47
CA PHE A 123 28.58 -21.88 9.18
C PHE A 123 27.87 -22.99 8.38
N VAL A 124 28.33 -24.24 8.53
CA VAL A 124 27.71 -25.39 7.86
C VAL A 124 26.24 -25.59 8.26
N ASP A 125 25.88 -25.21 9.50
CA ASP A 125 24.50 -25.29 10.01
C ASP A 125 23.56 -24.32 9.31
N HIS A 126 24.10 -23.20 8.80
CA HIS A 126 23.34 -22.14 8.13
C HIS A 126 23.35 -22.26 6.61
N ARG A 127 24.40 -22.88 6.04
CA ARG A 127 24.64 -22.95 4.59
C ARG A 127 23.45 -23.47 3.79
N GLU A 128 22.86 -24.59 4.23
CA GLU A 128 21.73 -25.19 3.50
C GLU A 128 20.52 -24.25 3.47
N ASN A 129 20.22 -23.61 4.61
CA ASN A 129 19.10 -22.68 4.71
C ASN A 129 19.30 -21.42 3.85
N ILE A 130 20.53 -20.89 3.82
CA ILE A 130 20.89 -19.76 2.94
C ILE A 130 20.66 -20.14 1.47
N LEU A 131 21.19 -21.29 1.04
CA LEU A 131 21.05 -21.76 -0.35
C LEU A 131 19.59 -22.03 -0.74
N LYS A 132 18.82 -22.64 0.16
CA LYS A 132 17.40 -22.92 -0.06
C LYS A 132 16.60 -21.64 -0.21
N THR A 133 16.82 -20.67 0.69
CA THR A 133 16.11 -19.39 0.67
C THR A 133 16.52 -18.54 -0.53
N ALA A 134 17.80 -18.54 -0.92
CA ALA A 134 18.26 -17.86 -2.13
C ALA A 134 17.61 -18.44 -3.41
N LYS A 135 17.44 -19.77 -3.50
CA LYS A 135 16.72 -20.41 -4.61
C LYS A 135 15.25 -20.00 -4.64
N ALA A 136 14.59 -19.98 -3.48
CA ALA A 136 13.21 -19.50 -3.38
C ALA A 136 13.08 -18.06 -3.88
N LEU A 137 14.04 -17.19 -3.53
CA LEU A 137 14.02 -15.79 -3.96
C LEU A 137 14.13 -15.65 -5.47
N VAL A 138 14.93 -16.50 -6.13
CA VAL A 138 15.03 -16.52 -7.60
C VAL A 138 13.71 -16.94 -8.26
N GLU A 139 12.93 -17.82 -7.64
CA GLU A 139 11.59 -18.14 -8.15
C GLU A 139 10.61 -16.98 -7.88
N ASP A 140 10.67 -16.36 -6.70
CA ASP A 140 9.84 -15.21 -6.35
C ASP A 140 10.07 -14.04 -7.32
N THR A 141 11.31 -13.77 -7.74
CA THR A 141 11.61 -12.69 -8.70
C THR A 141 10.96 -12.94 -10.07
N LYS A 142 10.90 -14.20 -10.52
CA LYS A 142 10.16 -14.57 -11.76
C LYS A 142 8.66 -14.32 -11.60
N THR A 143 8.10 -14.69 -10.45
CA THR A 143 6.67 -14.43 -10.18
C THR A 143 6.37 -12.93 -10.11
N LEU A 144 7.31 -12.13 -9.58
CA LEU A 144 7.20 -10.69 -9.51
C LEU A 144 7.20 -10.05 -10.91
N VAL A 145 8.11 -10.48 -11.79
CA VAL A 145 8.17 -10.04 -13.19
C VAL A 145 6.89 -10.41 -13.94
N ALA A 146 6.41 -11.65 -13.78
CA ALA A 146 5.13 -12.07 -14.36
C ALA A 146 3.94 -11.28 -13.79
N GLY A 147 4.02 -10.90 -12.50
CA GLY A 147 3.03 -10.10 -11.79
C GLY A 147 2.79 -8.73 -12.43
N ALA A 148 3.81 -8.09 -13.03
CA ALA A 148 3.66 -6.80 -13.70
C ALA A 148 2.64 -6.82 -14.86
N ALA A 149 2.57 -7.94 -15.58
CA ALA A 149 1.65 -8.15 -16.69
C ALA A 149 0.33 -8.85 -16.28
N SER A 150 0.20 -9.17 -14.99
CA SER A 150 -0.93 -9.94 -14.43
C SER A 150 -1.91 -9.04 -13.65
N SER A 151 -2.71 -9.63 -12.75
CA SER A 151 -3.63 -8.87 -11.90
C SER A 151 -2.92 -8.18 -10.72
N GLN A 152 -3.51 -7.09 -10.20
CA GLN A 152 -3.01 -6.40 -9.01
C GLN A 152 -2.96 -7.30 -7.77
N GLU A 153 -3.86 -8.27 -7.64
CA GLU A 153 -3.84 -9.25 -6.54
C GLU A 153 -2.63 -10.18 -6.65
N GLN A 154 -2.40 -10.75 -7.83
CA GLN A 154 -1.24 -11.62 -8.07
C GLN A 154 0.08 -10.86 -7.89
N LEU A 155 0.14 -9.61 -8.37
CA LEU A 155 1.29 -8.74 -8.13
C LEU A 155 1.51 -8.48 -6.63
N ALA A 156 0.43 -8.24 -5.87
CA ALA A 156 0.53 -8.01 -4.44
C ALA A 156 1.10 -9.22 -3.70
N VAL A 157 0.62 -10.43 -4.03
CA VAL A 157 1.12 -11.69 -3.46
C VAL A 157 2.57 -11.93 -3.84
N ALA A 158 2.94 -11.73 -5.11
CA ALA A 158 4.32 -11.91 -5.57
C ALA A 158 5.29 -10.96 -4.85
N ALA A 159 4.92 -9.68 -4.68
CA ALA A 159 5.72 -8.71 -3.94
C ALA A 159 5.87 -9.11 -2.46
N GLN A 160 4.79 -9.57 -1.81
CA GLN A 160 4.81 -10.01 -0.42
C GLN A 160 5.68 -11.26 -0.22
N ASN A 161 5.60 -12.24 -1.12
CA ASN A 161 6.42 -13.44 -1.08
C ASN A 161 7.90 -13.11 -1.20
N ALA A 162 8.27 -12.30 -2.20
CA ALA A 162 9.64 -11.86 -2.39
C ALA A 162 10.21 -11.14 -1.14
N VAL A 163 9.40 -10.28 -0.50
CA VAL A 163 9.77 -9.61 0.77
C VAL A 163 9.97 -10.61 1.91
N SER A 164 9.05 -11.56 2.09
CA SER A 164 9.17 -12.60 3.11
C SER A 164 10.47 -13.39 2.94
N THR A 165 10.80 -13.75 1.70
CA THR A 165 11.99 -14.53 1.38
C THR A 165 13.28 -13.74 1.57
N ILE A 166 13.36 -12.46 1.18
CA ILE A 166 14.57 -11.65 1.41
C ILE A 166 14.80 -11.35 2.90
N VAL A 167 13.74 -11.20 3.70
CA VAL A 167 13.86 -11.08 5.16
C VAL A 167 14.49 -12.34 5.75
N GLN A 168 13.99 -13.52 5.35
CA GLN A 168 14.54 -14.81 5.79
C GLN A 168 15.99 -15.00 5.34
N LEU A 169 16.32 -14.60 4.10
CA LEU A 169 17.67 -14.71 3.56
C LEU A 169 18.65 -13.80 4.32
N ALA A 170 18.26 -12.54 4.56
CA ALA A 170 19.08 -11.60 5.32
C ALA A 170 19.35 -12.12 6.73
N GLU A 171 18.32 -12.66 7.42
CA GLU A 171 18.50 -13.23 8.76
C GLU A 171 19.42 -14.46 8.75
N ALA A 172 19.19 -15.41 7.85
CA ALA A 172 20.03 -16.60 7.73
C ALA A 172 21.50 -16.24 7.43
N VAL A 173 21.73 -15.21 6.62
CA VAL A 173 23.07 -14.71 6.31
C VAL A 173 23.71 -14.00 7.50
N LYS A 174 22.98 -13.19 8.28
CA LYS A 174 23.51 -12.56 9.49
C LYS A 174 23.98 -13.62 10.50
N LEU A 175 23.17 -14.66 10.72
CA LEU A 175 23.52 -15.79 11.60
C LEU A 175 24.73 -16.56 11.06
N GLY A 176 24.71 -16.89 9.76
CA GLY A 176 25.84 -17.54 9.10
C GLY A 176 27.14 -16.73 9.20
N ALA A 177 27.09 -15.41 8.99
CA ALA A 177 28.24 -14.53 9.16
C ALA A 177 28.75 -14.54 10.61
N ALA A 178 27.87 -14.40 11.60
CA ALA A 178 28.24 -14.45 13.00
C ALA A 178 28.95 -15.78 13.38
N SER A 179 28.50 -16.91 12.83
CA SER A 179 29.08 -18.25 13.05
C SER A 179 30.48 -18.46 12.45
N LEU A 180 30.93 -17.61 11.51
CA LEU A 180 32.31 -17.64 10.99
C LEU A 180 33.34 -17.16 12.02
N GLY A 181 32.88 -16.52 13.09
CA GLY A 181 33.69 -15.99 14.18
C GLY A 181 34.36 -14.65 13.85
N ALA A 182 34.50 -13.80 14.88
CA ALA A 182 35.09 -12.47 14.76
C ALA A 182 36.57 -12.44 14.34
N HIS A 183 37.23 -13.59 14.32
CA HIS A 183 38.60 -13.77 13.84
C HIS A 183 38.68 -13.95 12.31
N ASN A 184 37.54 -13.95 11.61
CA ASN A 184 37.46 -13.98 10.15
C ASN A 184 36.55 -12.86 9.60
N PRO A 185 36.79 -11.59 9.97
CA PRO A 185 35.91 -10.47 9.63
C PRO A 185 35.78 -10.25 8.12
N GLU A 186 36.82 -10.56 7.34
CA GLU A 186 36.79 -10.44 5.87
C GLU A 186 35.72 -11.37 5.27
N ALA A 187 35.61 -12.59 5.78
CA ALA A 187 34.60 -13.54 5.33
C ALA A 187 33.19 -13.12 5.74
N GLN A 188 33.03 -12.60 6.96
CA GLN A 188 31.76 -12.08 7.46
C GLN A 188 31.28 -10.91 6.59
N VAL A 189 32.14 -9.92 6.38
CA VAL A 189 31.87 -8.74 5.54
C VAL A 189 31.51 -9.15 4.13
N LEU A 190 32.26 -10.09 3.54
CA LEU A 190 31.98 -10.55 2.18
C LEU A 190 30.61 -11.23 2.06
N LEU A 191 30.27 -12.12 3.00
CA LEU A 191 28.99 -12.83 2.99
C LEU A 191 27.80 -11.86 3.17
N VAL A 192 27.92 -10.89 4.07
CA VAL A 192 26.85 -9.92 4.33
C VAL A 192 26.71 -8.92 3.17
N ASN A 193 27.81 -8.50 2.53
CA ASN A 193 27.75 -7.67 1.32
C ASN A 193 27.06 -8.42 0.16
N ALA A 194 27.30 -9.73 0.02
CA ALA A 194 26.65 -10.52 -1.02
C ALA A 194 25.11 -10.49 -0.90
N VAL A 195 24.54 -10.62 0.31
CA VAL A 195 23.09 -10.52 0.49
C VAL A 195 22.59 -9.07 0.41
N LYS A 196 23.41 -8.08 0.77
CA LYS A 196 23.09 -6.66 0.58
C LYS A 196 22.91 -6.31 -0.90
N ASP A 197 23.80 -6.79 -1.76
CA ASP A 197 23.71 -6.58 -3.21
C ASP A 197 22.44 -7.24 -3.78
N VAL A 198 22.08 -8.43 -3.27
CA VAL A 198 20.82 -9.10 -3.62
C VAL A 198 19.61 -8.30 -3.17
N ALA A 199 19.61 -7.75 -1.95
CA ALA A 199 18.54 -6.91 -1.44
C ALA A 199 18.40 -5.62 -2.28
N ALA A 200 19.52 -4.98 -2.64
CA ALA A 200 19.52 -3.80 -3.51
C ALA A 200 18.92 -4.11 -4.89
N ALA A 201 19.38 -5.20 -5.53
CA ALA A 201 18.83 -5.64 -6.81
C ALA A 201 17.33 -5.97 -6.72
N LEU A 202 16.87 -6.51 -5.58
CA LEU A 202 15.45 -6.80 -5.37
C LEU A 202 14.64 -5.51 -5.23
N GLY A 203 15.19 -4.51 -4.52
CA GLY A 203 14.59 -3.18 -4.41
C GLY A 203 14.38 -2.55 -5.80
N ASP A 204 15.41 -2.60 -6.65
CA ASP A 204 15.33 -2.10 -8.03
C ASP A 204 14.31 -2.87 -8.86
N LEU A 205 14.27 -4.21 -8.73
CA LEU A 205 13.30 -5.05 -9.43
C LEU A 205 11.87 -4.73 -9.00
N VAL A 206 11.63 -4.55 -7.70
CA VAL A 206 10.31 -4.16 -7.17
C VAL A 206 9.88 -2.80 -7.72
N GLN A 207 10.79 -1.82 -7.82
CA GLN A 207 10.49 -0.51 -8.42
C GLN A 207 10.21 -0.62 -9.92
N ALA A 208 11.00 -1.40 -10.66
CA ALA A 208 10.77 -1.63 -12.08
C ALA A 208 9.43 -2.34 -12.31
N THR A 209 9.08 -3.31 -11.46
CA THR A 209 7.80 -4.03 -11.50
C THR A 209 6.62 -3.08 -11.27
N LYS A 210 6.69 -2.23 -10.24
CA LYS A 210 5.71 -1.18 -9.98
C LYS A 210 5.55 -0.26 -11.18
N ALA A 211 6.66 0.20 -11.76
CA ALA A 211 6.66 1.13 -12.90
C ALA A 211 6.12 0.49 -14.19
N ALA A 212 6.20 -0.83 -14.32
CA ALA A 212 5.71 -1.58 -15.47
C ALA A 212 4.28 -2.11 -15.29
N SER A 213 3.78 -2.19 -14.06
CA SER A 213 2.45 -2.72 -13.74
C SER A 213 1.33 -2.01 -14.52
N GLY A 214 0.49 -2.81 -15.18
CA GLY A 214 -0.65 -2.32 -15.97
C GLY A 214 -0.28 -1.68 -17.31
N LYS A 215 0.99 -1.73 -17.72
CA LYS A 215 1.45 -1.21 -19.01
C LYS A 215 1.52 -2.32 -20.07
N GLY A 216 1.38 -1.93 -21.34
CA GLY A 216 1.51 -2.85 -22.47
C GLY A 216 2.94 -3.41 -22.61
N ILE A 217 3.08 -4.56 -23.24
CA ILE A 217 4.36 -5.29 -23.34
C ILE A 217 5.47 -4.52 -24.08
N ASP A 218 5.09 -3.61 -24.99
CA ASP A 218 6.00 -2.77 -25.77
C ASP A 218 6.41 -1.48 -25.03
N HIS A 219 5.86 -1.22 -23.85
CA HIS A 219 6.18 -0.03 -23.08
C HIS A 219 7.63 -0.10 -22.54
N PRO A 220 8.45 0.98 -22.61
CA PRO A 220 9.85 0.97 -22.15
C PRO A 220 10.07 0.44 -20.73
N ALA A 221 9.14 0.71 -19.81
CA ALA A 221 9.17 0.15 -18.45
C ALA A 221 9.18 -1.40 -18.40
N MET A 222 8.53 -2.08 -19.35
CA MET A 222 8.58 -3.55 -19.44
C MET A 222 9.95 -4.04 -19.91
N ALA A 223 10.65 -3.27 -20.76
CA ALA A 223 12.03 -3.57 -21.13
C ALA A 223 12.96 -3.39 -19.93
N HIS A 224 12.84 -2.27 -19.20
CA HIS A 224 13.59 -2.02 -17.98
C HIS A 224 13.35 -3.09 -16.90
N LEU A 225 12.11 -3.55 -16.74
CA LEU A 225 11.78 -4.68 -15.86
C LEU A 225 12.54 -5.95 -16.23
N LYS A 226 12.55 -6.30 -17.53
CA LYS A 226 13.29 -7.47 -18.01
C LYS A 226 14.80 -7.33 -17.78
N ASP A 227 15.36 -6.13 -17.95
CA ASP A 227 16.77 -5.88 -17.71
C ASP A 227 17.14 -5.97 -16.22
N SER A 228 16.30 -5.40 -15.34
CA SER A 228 16.46 -5.51 -13.89
C SER A 228 16.39 -6.97 -13.41
N ALA A 229 15.54 -7.80 -14.01
CA ALA A 229 15.41 -9.20 -13.66
C ALA A 229 16.66 -10.05 -13.99
N LYS A 230 17.44 -9.69 -15.03
CA LYS A 230 18.64 -10.43 -15.44
C LYS A 230 19.71 -10.51 -14.35
N VAL A 231 19.74 -9.54 -13.43
CA VAL A 231 20.67 -9.54 -12.29
C VAL A 231 20.49 -10.80 -11.42
N PHE A 232 19.26 -11.32 -11.32
CA PHE A 232 18.95 -12.53 -10.56
C PHE A 232 19.35 -13.82 -11.27
N ASP A 233 19.45 -13.82 -12.61
CA ASP A 233 20.03 -14.95 -13.34
C ASP A 233 21.53 -15.08 -13.06
N THR A 234 22.22 -13.96 -12.85
CA THR A 234 23.62 -13.90 -12.39
C THR A 234 23.79 -14.16 -10.89
N MET A 235 22.75 -14.07 -10.05
CA MET A 235 22.81 -14.42 -8.62
C MET A 235 23.13 -15.91 -8.38
N LYS A 236 23.00 -16.76 -9.41
CA LYS A 236 23.64 -18.09 -9.45
C LYS A 236 25.14 -18.06 -9.14
N THR A 237 25.79 -16.90 -9.27
CA THR A 237 27.21 -16.70 -8.95
C THR A 237 27.47 -16.52 -7.44
N CYS A 238 26.50 -16.04 -6.65
CA CYS A 238 26.58 -16.09 -5.17
C CYS A 238 26.60 -17.53 -4.65
N ASN A 239 25.83 -18.44 -5.28
CA ASN A 239 25.93 -19.87 -4.98
C ASN A 239 27.36 -20.39 -5.20
N ARG A 240 28.08 -19.85 -6.20
CA ARG A 240 29.48 -20.22 -6.46
C ARG A 240 30.41 -19.84 -5.31
N PHE A 241 30.13 -18.77 -4.57
CA PHE A 241 30.94 -18.35 -3.43
C PHE A 241 30.62 -19.16 -2.16
N ILE A 242 29.33 -19.43 -1.92
CA ILE A 242 28.87 -20.32 -0.85
C ILE A 242 29.34 -21.77 -1.10
N ASP A 243 29.47 -22.18 -2.36
CA ASP A 243 29.94 -23.52 -2.73
C ASP A 243 31.46 -23.72 -2.63
N LEU A 244 32.25 -22.65 -2.59
CA LEU A 244 33.72 -22.70 -2.51
C LEU A 244 34.26 -22.73 -1.07
N ARG A 245 33.40 -22.61 -0.05
CA ARG A 245 33.74 -22.78 1.37
C ARG A 245 32.90 -23.88 1.99
#